data_AF-A0A4Q1CRF3-F1
#
_entry.id   AF-A0A4Q1CRF3-F1
#
_cell.length_a   1.000
_cell.length_b   1.000
_cell.length_c   1.000
_cell.angle_alpha   90.00
_cell.angle_beta   90.00
_cell.angle_gamma   90.00
#
_symmetry.space_group_name_H-M   'P 1'
#
loop_
_entity.id
_entity.type
_entity.pdbx_description
1 polymer ?
#
loop_
_entity_poly.entity_id
_entity_poly.type
_entity_poly.pdbx_seq_one_letter_code
_entity_poly.pdbx_strand_id
1 'polypeptide(L)'
;MLLSIALFLHDARSLASDVATYAGCALLASAFLTECYYWTVERLNYPLMKLAITVLGVVTLAAATGVSKITVNDATGQDPSYFTSAVALLVPLSFVPVAAALVIVLGTFGVIIGLVWGLGKLGTTSSKVRDLDLVLTLTRIISGFVIVAIASALLNSSSFIYPSMRWVASHSALFFDMYEGSGCSTDVRDRVGRVNDDLVVIGRMTNSGPQFMRASCPLGPQNTVLAPYPPEAEKRIERESIEDRR
;
A
#
# COMPACT_ATOMS: atom_id res chain seq x y z
N MET A 1 16.18 20.27 -15.53
CA MET A 1 16.62 19.36 -16.61
C MET A 1 17.71 19.95 -17.49
N LEU A 2 17.52 21.08 -18.17
CA LEU A 2 18.62 21.64 -18.97
C LEU A 2 19.84 22.04 -18.13
N LEU A 3 19.61 22.61 -16.94
CA LEU A 3 20.67 22.91 -15.97
C LEU A 3 21.38 21.64 -15.46
N SER A 4 20.64 20.55 -15.21
CA SER A 4 21.22 19.29 -14.74
C SER A 4 22.00 18.58 -15.85
N ILE A 5 21.52 18.62 -17.10
CA ILE A 5 22.25 18.12 -18.28
C ILE A 5 23.53 18.94 -18.50
N ALA A 6 23.48 20.27 -18.36
CA ALA A 6 24.66 21.12 -18.48
C ALA A 6 25.70 20.84 -17.38
N LEU A 7 25.25 20.62 -16.14
CA LEU A 7 26.13 20.26 -15.02
C LEU A 7 26.69 18.83 -15.14
N PHE A 8 25.90 17.88 -15.65
CA PHE A 8 26.35 16.51 -15.92
C PHE A 8 27.38 16.42 -17.06
N LEU A 9 27.19 17.23 -18.12
CA LEU A 9 28.16 17.35 -19.22
C LEU A 9 29.47 18.01 -18.79
N HIS A 10 29.42 18.92 -17.82
CA HIS A 10 30.60 19.60 -17.30
C HIS A 10 31.35 18.74 -16.27
N ASP A 11 30.63 18.04 -15.38
CA ASP A 11 31.26 17.18 -14.38
C ASP A 11 30.31 16.07 -13.88
N ALA A 12 30.45 14.88 -14.48
CA ALA A 12 29.54 13.75 -14.30
C ALA A 12 29.54 13.12 -12.90
N ARG A 13 30.50 13.48 -12.03
CA ARG A 13 30.61 12.98 -10.64
C ARG A 13 30.39 14.04 -9.58
N SER A 14 29.95 15.24 -9.94
CA SER A 14 29.69 16.29 -8.94
C SER A 14 28.37 16.03 -8.21
N LEU A 15 28.40 16.13 -6.87
CA LEU A 15 27.24 15.99 -6.00
C LEU A 15 26.13 17.01 -6.35
N ALA A 16 26.51 18.15 -6.92
CA ALA A 16 25.60 19.16 -7.45
C ALA A 16 24.82 18.68 -8.69
N SER A 17 25.44 17.87 -9.56
CA SER A 17 24.77 17.27 -10.71
C SER A 17 23.72 16.25 -10.29
N ASP A 18 24.04 15.40 -9.30
CA ASP A 18 23.09 14.44 -8.75
C ASP A 18 21.89 15.15 -8.11
N VAL A 19 22.12 16.12 -7.23
CA VAL A 19 21.05 16.89 -6.58
C VAL A 19 20.17 17.62 -7.61
N ALA A 20 20.78 18.26 -8.61
CA ALA A 20 20.05 18.95 -9.67
C ALA A 20 19.23 17.97 -10.53
N THR A 21 19.72 16.75 -10.74
CA THR A 21 19.03 15.71 -11.50
C THR A 21 17.85 15.14 -10.70
N TYR A 22 18.03 14.84 -9.41
CA TYR A 22 16.93 14.41 -8.52
C TYR A 22 15.87 15.50 -8.38
N ALA A 23 16.26 16.75 -8.15
CA ALA A 23 15.31 17.87 -8.07
C ALA A 23 14.57 18.06 -9.40
N GLY A 24 15.26 17.95 -10.53
CA GLY A 24 14.66 18.00 -11.85
C GLY A 24 13.65 16.89 -12.08
N CYS A 25 13.99 15.65 -11.70
CA CYS A 25 13.11 14.50 -11.79
C CYS A 25 11.87 14.66 -10.90
N ALA A 26 12.05 15.12 -9.66
CA ALA A 26 10.96 15.38 -8.72
C ALA A 26 10.00 16.44 -9.25
N LEU A 27 10.51 17.55 -9.79
CA LEU A 27 9.69 18.62 -10.38
C LEU A 27 8.92 18.16 -11.61
N LEU A 28 9.54 17.36 -12.49
CA LEU A 28 8.83 16.78 -13.64
C LEU A 28 7.73 15.82 -13.19
N ALA A 29 8.04 14.96 -12.22
CA ALA A 29 7.06 14.03 -11.68
C ALA A 29 5.88 14.77 -11.03
N SER A 30 6.15 15.81 -10.23
CA SER A 30 5.09 16.62 -9.61
C SER A 30 4.26 17.39 -10.63
N ALA A 31 4.89 17.96 -11.66
CA ALA A 31 4.19 18.69 -12.71
C ALA A 31 3.25 17.75 -13.50
N PHE A 32 3.74 16.56 -13.87
CA PHE A 32 2.93 15.57 -14.57
C PHE A 32 1.78 15.04 -13.69
N LEU A 33 2.03 14.76 -12.42
CA LEU A 33 0.97 14.36 -11.48
C LEU A 33 -0.09 15.44 -11.32
N THR A 34 0.32 16.70 -11.28
CA THR A 34 -0.60 17.85 -11.20
C THR A 34 -1.45 17.97 -12.46
N GLU A 35 -0.84 17.82 -13.64
CA GLU A 35 -1.55 17.81 -14.93
C GLU A 35 -2.56 16.65 -14.99
N CYS A 36 -2.16 15.44 -14.60
CA CYS A 36 -3.04 14.27 -14.51
C CYS A 36 -4.20 14.50 -13.54
N TYR A 37 -3.94 15.12 -12.39
CA TYR A 37 -4.96 15.42 -11.38
C TYR A 37 -6.04 16.34 -11.96
N TYR A 38 -5.65 17.48 -12.53
CA TYR A 38 -6.61 18.42 -13.13
C TYR A 38 -7.40 17.77 -14.26
N TRP A 39 -6.74 17.00 -15.11
CA TRP A 39 -7.38 16.27 -16.21
C TRP A 39 -8.42 15.26 -15.71
N THR A 40 -8.12 14.57 -14.62
CA THR A 40 -8.98 13.53 -14.05
C THR A 40 -10.19 14.15 -13.35
N VAL A 41 -9.98 15.22 -12.58
CA VAL A 41 -11.05 15.92 -11.85
C VAL A 41 -12.06 16.54 -12.82
N GLU A 42 -11.60 17.20 -13.88
CA GLU A 42 -12.48 17.80 -14.89
C GLU A 42 -13.35 16.74 -15.58
N ARG A 43 -12.80 15.54 -15.80
CA ARG A 43 -13.49 14.43 -16.48
C ARG A 43 -14.24 13.50 -15.54
N LEU A 44 -14.21 13.74 -14.24
CA LEU A 44 -14.88 12.90 -13.25
C LEU A 44 -16.41 12.94 -13.39
N ASN A 45 -16.96 13.98 -14.02
CA ASN A 45 -18.40 14.10 -14.26
C ASN A 45 -18.92 13.08 -15.29
N TYR A 46 -18.05 12.51 -16.13
CA TYR A 46 -18.46 11.51 -17.11
C TYR A 46 -18.67 10.13 -16.44
N PRO A 47 -19.77 9.41 -16.74
CA PRO A 47 -20.10 8.15 -16.08
C PRO A 47 -19.04 7.06 -16.31
N LEU A 48 -18.43 7.03 -17.50
CA LEU A 48 -17.35 6.08 -17.81
C LEU A 48 -16.10 6.32 -16.98
N MET A 49 -15.76 7.59 -16.70
CA MET A 49 -14.58 7.92 -15.90
C MET A 49 -14.79 7.52 -14.43
N LYS A 50 -16.01 7.72 -13.90
CA LYS A 50 -16.36 7.23 -12.56
C LYS A 50 -16.20 5.72 -12.46
N LEU A 51 -16.72 4.97 -13.44
CA LEU A 51 -16.61 3.51 -13.46
C LEU A 51 -15.14 3.07 -13.55
N ALA A 52 -14.33 3.72 -14.40
CA ALA A 52 -12.91 3.40 -14.52
C ALA A 52 -12.16 3.60 -13.20
N ILE A 53 -12.41 4.73 -12.50
CA ILE A 53 -11.75 5.04 -11.23
C ILE A 53 -12.23 4.12 -10.11
N THR A 54 -13.52 3.77 -10.06
CA THR A 54 -14.02 2.83 -9.05
C THR A 54 -13.47 1.43 -9.27
N VAL A 55 -13.42 0.93 -10.51
CA VAL A 55 -12.82 -0.37 -10.85
C VAL A 55 -11.33 -0.37 -10.50
N LEU A 56 -10.59 0.68 -10.90
CA LEU A 56 -9.18 0.80 -10.55
C LEU A 56 -8.98 0.85 -9.02
N GLY A 57 -9.84 1.58 -8.30
CA GLY A 57 -9.86 1.64 -6.85
C GLY A 57 -10.07 0.26 -6.20
N VAL A 58 -11.05 -0.51 -6.65
CA VAL A 58 -11.31 -1.87 -6.14
C VAL A 58 -10.12 -2.80 -6.42
N VAL A 59 -9.55 -2.73 -7.63
CA VAL A 59 -8.34 -3.51 -7.98
C VAL A 59 -7.16 -3.12 -7.10
N THR A 60 -6.94 -1.82 -6.87
CA THR A 60 -5.85 -1.35 -5.98
C THR A 60 -6.02 -1.87 -4.56
N LEU A 61 -7.25 -1.86 -4.03
CA LEU A 61 -7.55 -2.33 -2.69
C LEU A 61 -7.38 -3.86 -2.59
N ALA A 62 -7.83 -4.61 -3.60
CA ALA A 62 -7.63 -6.05 -3.67
C ALA A 62 -6.14 -6.43 -3.76
N ALA A 63 -5.36 -5.68 -4.53
CA ALA A 63 -3.92 -5.87 -4.61
C ALA A 63 -3.22 -5.53 -3.28
N ALA A 64 -3.61 -4.42 -2.63
CA ALA A 64 -3.07 -3.98 -1.35
C ALA A 64 -3.34 -5.00 -0.24
N THR A 65 -4.57 -5.53 -0.17
CA THR A 65 -4.91 -6.62 0.75
C THR A 65 -4.12 -7.89 0.46
N GLY A 66 -3.89 -8.24 -0.81
CA GLY A 66 -3.03 -9.36 -1.21
C GLY A 66 -1.58 -9.19 -0.74
N VAL A 67 -0.97 -8.04 -1.03
CA VAL A 67 0.40 -7.71 -0.60
C VAL A 67 0.52 -7.72 0.92
N SER A 68 -0.48 -7.19 1.62
CA SER A 68 -0.53 -7.19 3.09
C SER A 68 -0.54 -8.61 3.65
N LYS A 69 -1.38 -9.51 3.10
CA LYS A 69 -1.41 -10.93 3.49
C LYS A 69 -0.08 -11.64 3.26
N ILE A 70 0.55 -11.41 2.11
CA ILE A 70 1.88 -11.97 1.80
C ILE A 70 2.92 -11.46 2.79
N THR A 71 2.89 -10.16 3.09
CA THR A 71 3.84 -9.54 4.03
C THR A 71 3.68 -10.08 5.45
N VAL A 72 2.44 -10.27 5.92
CA VAL A 72 2.17 -10.86 7.23
C VAL A 72 2.64 -12.31 7.28
N ASN A 73 2.37 -13.10 6.23
CA ASN A 73 2.85 -14.48 6.15
C ASN A 73 4.38 -14.55 6.16
N ASP A 74 5.06 -13.68 5.41
CA ASP A 74 6.52 -13.62 5.35
C ASP A 74 7.14 -13.15 6.68
N ALA A 75 6.48 -12.23 7.39
CA ALA A 75 6.94 -11.70 8.67
C ALA A 75 6.69 -12.64 9.87
N THR A 76 5.62 -13.44 9.82
CA THR A 76 5.20 -14.31 10.93
C THR A 76 5.49 -15.79 10.67
N GLY A 77 5.64 -16.21 9.41
CA GLY A 77 5.69 -17.61 9.00
C GLY A 77 4.35 -18.35 9.20
N GLN A 78 3.24 -17.62 9.33
CA GLN A 78 1.92 -18.13 9.70
C GLN A 78 0.84 -17.65 8.72
N ASP A 79 -0.26 -18.39 8.63
CA ASP A 79 -1.37 -18.01 7.76
C ASP A 79 -1.96 -16.65 8.19
N PRO A 80 -2.11 -15.70 7.25
CA PRO A 80 -2.52 -14.33 7.57
C PRO A 80 -3.99 -14.21 7.99
N SER A 81 -4.78 -15.28 7.84
CA SER A 81 -6.17 -15.35 8.32
C SER A 81 -6.29 -15.22 9.83
N TYR A 82 -5.22 -15.53 10.58
CA TYR A 82 -5.19 -15.42 12.04
C TYR A 82 -4.79 -14.02 12.53
N PHE A 83 -4.37 -13.13 11.61
CA PHE A 83 -3.82 -11.81 11.93
C PHE A 83 -4.59 -10.72 11.18
N THR A 84 -5.90 -10.65 11.43
CA THR A 84 -6.79 -9.76 10.67
C THR A 84 -6.52 -8.28 10.95
N SER A 85 -6.16 -7.92 12.18
CA SER A 85 -5.84 -6.53 12.54
C SER A 85 -4.51 -6.10 11.93
N ALA A 86 -3.50 -6.98 11.95
CA ALA A 86 -2.22 -6.72 11.30
C ALA A 86 -2.39 -6.48 9.80
N VAL A 87 -3.15 -7.35 9.11
CA VAL A 87 -3.46 -7.19 7.69
C VAL A 87 -4.19 -5.87 7.43
N ALA A 88 -5.23 -5.56 8.22
CA ALA A 88 -6.00 -4.32 8.05
C ALA A 88 -5.13 -3.06 8.20
N LEU A 89 -4.17 -3.07 9.13
CA LEU A 89 -3.24 -1.96 9.36
C LEU A 89 -2.21 -1.81 8.23
N LEU A 90 -1.83 -2.91 7.57
CA LEU A 90 -0.92 -2.90 6.42
C LEU A 90 -1.60 -2.47 5.11
N VAL A 91 -2.92 -2.58 4.98
CA VAL A 91 -3.62 -2.23 3.74
C VAL A 91 -3.33 -0.79 3.28
N PRO A 92 -3.39 0.25 4.14
CA PRO A 92 -3.00 1.60 3.74
C PRO A 92 -1.53 1.73 3.35
N LEU A 93 -0.62 1.05 4.06
CA LEU A 93 0.83 1.08 3.78
C LEU A 93 1.18 0.39 2.46
N SER A 94 0.51 -0.71 2.16
CA SER A 94 0.67 -1.47 0.91
C SER A 94 0.12 -0.75 -0.33
N PHE A 95 -0.60 0.37 -0.15
CA PHE A 95 -1.01 1.20 -1.28
C PHE A 95 0.19 1.79 -2.03
N VAL A 96 1.31 2.07 -1.34
CA VAL A 96 2.52 2.64 -1.96
C VAL A 96 3.12 1.71 -3.03
N PRO A 97 3.49 0.44 -2.73
CA PRO A 97 4.00 -0.46 -3.76
C PRO A 97 2.95 -0.82 -4.82
N VAL A 98 1.66 -0.91 -4.46
CA VAL A 98 0.59 -1.18 -5.44
C VAL A 98 0.43 -0.02 -6.41
N ALA A 99 0.41 1.22 -5.91
CA ALA A 99 0.36 2.41 -6.75
C ALA A 99 1.61 2.50 -7.64
N ALA A 100 2.80 2.21 -7.11
CA ALA A 100 4.02 2.17 -7.91
C ALA A 100 3.91 1.14 -9.06
N ALA A 101 3.41 -0.07 -8.79
CA ALA A 101 3.20 -1.08 -9.82
C ALA A 101 2.20 -0.62 -10.90
N LEU A 102 1.09 0.00 -10.48
CA LEU A 102 0.10 0.54 -11.43
C LEU A 102 0.66 1.69 -12.26
N VAL A 103 1.46 2.56 -11.66
CA VAL A 103 2.16 3.64 -12.36
C VAL A 103 3.12 3.07 -13.40
N ILE A 104 3.83 1.98 -13.11
CA ILE A 104 4.68 1.32 -14.11
C ILE A 104 3.82 0.75 -15.24
N VAL A 105 2.78 -0.02 -14.93
CA VAL A 105 1.94 -0.65 -15.97
C VAL A 105 1.24 0.41 -16.82
N LEU A 106 0.46 1.31 -16.21
CA LEU A 106 -0.28 2.34 -16.94
C LEU A 106 0.66 3.38 -17.57
N GLY A 107 1.74 3.75 -16.89
CA GLY A 107 2.71 4.71 -17.37
C GLY A 107 3.50 4.20 -18.57
N THR A 108 3.92 2.93 -18.58
CA THR A 108 4.60 2.33 -19.75
C THR A 108 3.70 2.30 -20.97
N PHE A 109 2.44 1.86 -20.82
CA PHE A 109 1.45 1.95 -21.92
C PHE A 109 1.23 3.39 -22.38
N GLY A 110 1.09 4.34 -21.44
CA GLY A 110 0.93 5.76 -21.75
C GLY A 110 2.10 6.36 -22.52
N VAL A 111 3.34 6.02 -22.13
CA VAL A 111 4.56 6.46 -22.82
C VAL A 111 4.63 5.88 -24.24
N ILE A 112 4.32 4.59 -24.41
CA ILE A 112 4.29 3.95 -25.74
C ILE A 112 3.25 4.62 -26.65
N ILE A 113 2.03 4.83 -26.16
CA ILE A 113 0.97 5.49 -26.91
C ILE A 113 1.38 6.93 -27.26
N GLY A 114 1.95 7.67 -26.30
CA GLY A 114 2.44 9.03 -26.52
C GLY A 114 3.55 9.10 -27.57
N LEU A 115 4.46 8.12 -27.60
CA LEU A 115 5.50 8.00 -28.62
C LEU A 115 4.91 7.73 -30.00
N VAL A 116 4.01 6.75 -30.13
CA VAL A 116 3.35 6.42 -31.41
C VAL A 116 2.56 7.61 -31.94
N TRP A 117 1.81 8.28 -31.06
CA TRP A 117 1.05 9.49 -31.41
C TRP A 117 1.96 10.64 -31.82
N GLY A 118 3.04 10.88 -31.08
CA GLY A 118 4.04 11.90 -31.39
C GLY A 118 4.71 11.67 -32.75
N LEU A 119 5.09 10.43 -33.05
CA LEU A 119 5.65 10.01 -34.34
C LEU A 119 4.65 10.22 -35.49
N GLY A 120 3.38 9.85 -35.29
CA GLY A 120 2.33 10.05 -36.30
C GLY A 120 2.06 11.53 -36.60
N LYS A 121 2.13 12.39 -35.58
CA LYS A 121 1.94 13.84 -35.71
C LYS A 121 3.11 14.54 -36.42
N LEU A 122 4.33 14.00 -36.31
CA LEU A 122 5.50 14.48 -37.06
C LEU A 122 5.34 14.30 -38.58
N GLY A 123 4.66 13.23 -39.01
CA GLY A 123 4.51 12.89 -40.43
C GLY A 123 3.42 13.66 -41.19
N THR A 124 2.52 14.38 -40.51
CA THR A 124 1.24 14.82 -41.09
C THR A 124 0.99 16.32 -41.13
N THR A 125 1.81 17.19 -40.53
CA THR A 125 1.49 18.64 -40.49
C THR A 125 2.71 19.58 -40.54
N SER A 126 2.59 20.63 -41.36
CA SER A 126 3.59 21.68 -41.62
C SER A 126 3.06 23.05 -41.17
N SER A 127 3.48 23.56 -40.00
CA SER A 127 3.29 24.96 -39.58
C SER A 127 4.01 25.26 -38.26
N LYS A 128 4.38 26.52 -38.00
CA LYS A 128 5.08 27.03 -36.79
C LYS A 128 4.36 26.79 -35.45
N VAL A 129 3.04 26.52 -35.45
CA VAL A 129 2.29 26.11 -34.24
C VAL A 129 2.77 24.74 -33.72
N ARG A 130 3.48 23.98 -34.55
CA ARG A 130 4.05 22.66 -34.27
C ARG A 130 5.15 22.67 -33.22
N ASP A 131 5.98 23.71 -33.13
CA ASP A 131 7.18 23.63 -32.27
C ASP A 131 6.82 23.62 -30.78
N LEU A 132 5.82 24.40 -30.38
CA LEU A 132 5.35 24.40 -28.99
C LEU A 132 4.63 23.08 -28.65
N ASP A 133 3.77 22.60 -29.53
CA ASP A 133 2.97 21.38 -29.32
C ASP A 133 3.85 20.11 -29.32
N LEU A 134 4.92 20.12 -30.13
CA LEU A 134 5.94 19.08 -30.17
C LEU A 134 6.81 19.09 -28.91
N VAL A 135 7.25 20.27 -28.44
CA VAL A 135 8.01 20.39 -27.18
C VAL A 135 7.16 19.96 -25.98
N LEU A 136 5.88 20.32 -25.93
CA LEU A 136 4.96 19.88 -24.88
C LEU A 136 4.77 18.36 -24.90
N THR A 137 4.57 17.78 -26.09
CA THR A 137 4.43 16.32 -26.24
C THR A 137 5.70 15.58 -25.81
N LEU A 138 6.88 16.08 -26.20
CA LEU A 138 8.16 15.51 -25.80
C LEU A 138 8.39 15.60 -24.30
N THR A 139 8.00 16.72 -23.67
CA THR A 139 8.10 16.93 -22.23
C THR A 139 7.18 15.96 -21.46
N ARG A 140 5.97 15.68 -21.97
CA ARG A 140 5.07 14.67 -21.41
C ARG A 140 5.63 13.25 -21.50
N ILE A 141 6.28 12.92 -22.61
CA ILE A 141 6.93 11.60 -22.78
C ILE A 141 8.11 11.45 -21.79
N ILE A 142 8.96 12.47 -21.67
CA ILE A 142 10.10 12.46 -20.75
C ILE A 142 9.64 12.38 -19.30
N SER A 143 8.65 13.19 -18.91
CA SER A 143 8.10 13.15 -17.55
C SER A 143 7.42 11.80 -17.22
N GLY A 144 6.69 11.21 -18.17
CA GLY A 144 6.16 9.86 -18.04
C GLY A 144 7.24 8.81 -17.82
N PHE A 145 8.34 8.88 -18.58
CA PHE A 145 9.49 7.98 -18.40
C PHE A 145 10.16 8.15 -17.02
N VAL A 146 10.36 9.39 -16.57
CA VAL A 146 10.91 9.70 -15.25
C VAL A 146 10.06 9.11 -14.14
N ILE A 147 8.73 9.23 -14.23
CA ILE A 147 7.80 8.67 -13.24
C ILE A 147 7.89 7.15 -13.20
N VAL A 148 7.91 6.48 -14.35
CA VAL A 148 8.07 5.02 -14.43
C VAL A 148 9.40 4.57 -13.82
N ALA A 149 10.48 5.32 -14.07
CA ALA A 149 11.80 5.02 -13.51
C ALA A 149 11.80 5.16 -11.97
N ILE A 150 11.20 6.23 -11.43
CA ILE A 150 11.06 6.43 -9.98
C ILE A 150 10.22 5.31 -9.36
N ALA A 151 9.08 4.97 -9.97
CA ALA A 151 8.21 3.89 -9.51
C ALA A 151 8.93 2.53 -9.52
N SER A 152 9.75 2.27 -10.54
CA SER A 152 10.54 1.03 -10.63
C SER A 152 11.60 0.94 -9.53
N ALA A 153 12.25 2.07 -9.19
CA ALA A 153 13.20 2.11 -8.10
C ALA A 153 12.53 1.82 -6.74
N LEU A 154 11.28 2.23 -6.54
CA LEU A 154 10.51 1.95 -5.32
C LEU A 154 10.16 0.47 -5.16
N LEU A 155 9.92 -0.25 -6.25
CA LEU A 155 9.63 -1.68 -6.24
C LEU A 155 10.86 -2.58 -6.17
N ASN A 156 12.05 -2.00 -6.27
CA ASN A 156 13.27 -2.79 -6.15
C ASN A 156 13.33 -3.45 -4.75
N SER A 157 13.79 -4.70 -4.68
CA SER A 157 13.80 -5.48 -3.43
C SER A 157 14.72 -4.89 -2.36
N SER A 158 15.64 -4.01 -2.74
CA SER A 158 16.48 -3.22 -1.86
C SER A 158 15.80 -1.96 -1.30
N SER A 159 14.56 -1.68 -1.68
CA SER A 159 13.85 -0.49 -1.20
C SER A 159 13.47 -0.63 0.28
N PHE A 160 13.50 0.49 0.99
CA PHE A 160 13.18 0.57 2.41
C PHE A 160 11.72 0.17 2.74
N ILE A 161 10.85 0.11 1.73
CA ILE A 161 9.41 -0.18 1.88
C ILE A 161 9.19 -1.60 2.41
N TYR A 162 9.81 -2.60 1.80
CA TYR A 162 9.58 -4.00 2.18
C TYR A 162 10.06 -4.35 3.60
N PRO A 163 11.28 -3.96 4.04
CA PRO A 163 11.70 -4.13 5.42
C PRO A 163 10.78 -3.43 6.43
N SER A 164 10.33 -2.21 6.11
CA SER A 164 9.44 -1.45 6.98
C SER A 164 8.07 -2.11 7.11
N MET A 165 7.50 -2.59 6.01
CA MET A 165 6.23 -3.31 6.02
C MET A 165 6.34 -4.62 6.81
N ARG A 166 7.43 -5.38 6.68
CA ARG A 166 7.67 -6.59 7.49
C ARG A 166 7.81 -6.27 8.98
N TRP A 167 8.51 -5.18 9.31
CA TRP A 167 8.63 -4.72 10.69
C TRP A 167 7.26 -4.35 11.28
N VAL A 168 6.47 -3.54 10.57
CA VAL A 168 5.10 -3.19 10.99
C VAL A 168 4.24 -4.44 11.12
N ALA A 169 4.31 -5.38 10.17
CA ALA A 169 3.52 -6.61 10.18
C ALA A 169 3.81 -7.50 11.37
N SER A 170 5.09 -7.74 11.67
CA SER A 170 5.48 -8.57 12.82
C SER A 170 5.09 -7.93 14.15
N HIS A 171 5.22 -6.60 14.28
CA HIS A 171 4.86 -5.92 15.53
C HIS A 171 3.35 -5.81 15.70
N SER A 172 2.60 -5.45 14.66
CA SER A 172 1.15 -5.34 14.73
C SER A 172 0.50 -6.70 15.01
N ALA A 173 0.99 -7.78 14.40
CA ALA A 173 0.54 -9.14 14.67
C ALA A 173 0.73 -9.52 16.15
N LEU A 174 1.89 -9.19 16.74
CA LEU A 174 2.17 -9.50 18.14
C LEU A 174 1.31 -8.69 19.12
N PHE A 175 1.06 -7.40 18.84
CA PHE A 175 0.42 -6.50 19.79
C PHE A 175 -1.11 -6.44 19.68
N PHE A 176 -1.66 -6.58 18.48
CA PHE A 176 -3.10 -6.41 18.25
C PHE A 176 -3.85 -7.73 18.11
N ASP A 177 -3.26 -8.74 17.48
CA ASP A 177 -3.95 -10.00 17.19
C ASP A 177 -3.68 -11.11 18.23
N MET A 178 -2.73 -10.88 19.15
CA MET A 178 -2.41 -11.83 20.22
C MET A 178 -2.73 -11.26 21.60
N TYR A 179 -3.28 -12.11 22.46
CA TYR A 179 -3.63 -11.78 23.84
C TYR A 179 -2.56 -12.29 24.81
N GLU A 180 -2.53 -11.72 26.01
CA GLU A 180 -1.63 -12.18 27.08
C GLU A 180 -2.06 -13.57 27.54
N GLY A 181 -1.18 -14.56 27.35
CA GLY A 181 -1.54 -15.96 27.41
C GLY A 181 -1.34 -16.58 28.78
N SER A 182 -2.35 -16.57 29.65
CA SER A 182 -2.36 -17.44 30.82
C SER A 182 -2.83 -18.85 30.43
N GLY A 183 -1.92 -19.84 30.46
CA GLY A 183 -2.27 -21.27 30.39
C GLY A 183 -1.70 -22.07 29.21
N CYS A 184 -1.34 -21.42 28.10
CA CYS A 184 -0.74 -22.07 26.92
C CYS A 184 0.76 -21.80 26.75
N SER A 185 1.33 -20.87 27.52
CA SER A 185 2.77 -20.67 27.61
C SER A 185 3.22 -20.56 29.07
N THR A 186 4.48 -20.93 29.32
CA THR A 186 5.14 -20.86 30.62
C THR A 186 5.80 -19.50 30.88
N ASP A 187 6.10 -18.70 29.85
CA ASP A 187 6.68 -17.37 29.99
C ASP A 187 5.58 -16.30 29.97
N VAL A 188 5.57 -15.43 30.97
CA VAL A 188 4.63 -14.31 31.10
C VAL A 188 4.78 -13.25 30.00
N ARG A 189 5.91 -13.25 29.28
CA ARG A 189 6.15 -12.36 28.14
C ARG A 189 5.57 -12.88 26.84
N ASP A 190 5.02 -14.09 26.84
CA ASP A 190 4.45 -14.69 25.65
C ASP A 190 3.02 -14.22 25.43
N ARG A 191 2.75 -13.90 24.18
CA ARG A 191 1.40 -13.62 23.71
C ARG A 191 0.91 -14.80 22.89
N VAL A 192 -0.36 -15.11 23.03
CA VAL A 192 -0.96 -16.29 22.43
C VAL A 192 -2.09 -15.83 21.51
N GLY A 193 -2.11 -16.34 20.29
CA GLY A 193 -3.22 -16.24 19.35
C GLY A 193 -3.78 -17.63 19.11
N ARG A 194 -5.08 -17.83 19.35
CA ARG A 194 -5.70 -19.15 19.14
C ARG A 194 -6.06 -19.34 17.67
N VAL A 195 -5.62 -20.46 17.10
CA VAL A 195 -5.90 -20.84 15.71
C VAL A 195 -7.07 -21.81 15.64
N ASN A 196 -7.05 -22.83 16.49
CA ASN A 196 -8.11 -23.83 16.61
C ASN A 196 -8.19 -24.35 18.06
N ASP A 197 -9.04 -25.34 18.32
CA ASP A 197 -9.25 -25.95 19.64
C ASP A 197 -7.96 -26.55 20.22
N ASP A 198 -7.09 -27.11 19.36
CA ASP A 198 -5.84 -27.77 19.78
C ASP A 198 -4.57 -26.99 19.45
N LEU A 199 -4.66 -25.94 18.62
CA LEU A 199 -3.51 -25.22 18.08
C LEU A 199 -3.54 -23.75 18.43
N VAL A 200 -2.41 -23.26 18.92
CA VAL A 200 -2.17 -21.85 19.21
C VAL A 200 -0.87 -21.39 18.56
N VAL A 201 -0.79 -20.11 18.23
CA VAL A 201 0.45 -19.43 17.86
C VAL A 201 0.92 -18.65 19.06
N ILE A 202 2.16 -18.90 19.47
CA ILE A 202 2.84 -18.17 20.53
C ILE A 202 3.76 -17.14 19.86
N GLY A 203 3.55 -15.87 20.19
CA GLY A 203 4.40 -14.77 19.81
C GLY A 203 5.23 -14.28 20.98
N ARG A 204 6.52 -14.03 20.74
CA ARG A 204 7.45 -13.47 21.74
C ARG A 204 8.25 -12.33 21.14
N MET A 205 8.40 -11.26 21.90
CA MET A 205 9.37 -10.22 21.56
C MET A 205 10.78 -10.65 21.98
N THR A 206 11.69 -10.81 21.01
CA THR A 206 13.10 -11.17 21.24
C THR A 206 14.03 -10.01 20.88
N ASN A 207 15.32 -10.12 21.22
CA ASN A 207 16.34 -9.12 20.82
C ASN A 207 16.49 -9.00 19.29
N SER A 208 16.14 -10.05 18.55
CA SER A 208 16.10 -10.07 17.08
C SER A 208 14.77 -9.62 16.48
N GLY A 209 13.78 -9.23 17.31
CA GLY A 209 12.43 -8.86 16.89
C GLY A 209 11.35 -9.88 17.30
N PRO A 210 10.10 -9.68 16.85
CA PRO A 210 8.99 -10.61 17.12
C PRO A 210 9.25 -11.97 16.48
N GLN A 211 9.08 -13.04 17.25
CA GLN A 211 9.14 -14.42 16.76
C GLN A 211 7.83 -15.14 17.05
N PHE A 212 7.46 -16.04 16.14
CA PHE A 212 6.18 -16.76 16.17
C PHE A 212 6.42 -18.26 16.06
N MET A 213 5.72 -19.03 16.89
CA MET A 213 5.81 -20.48 16.96
C MET A 213 4.42 -21.08 17.05
N ARG A 214 4.15 -22.18 16.33
CA ARG A 214 2.97 -22.99 16.57
C ARG A 214 3.21 -23.94 17.73
N ALA A 215 2.26 -24.01 18.65
CA ALA A 215 2.27 -24.96 19.76
C ALA A 215 0.90 -25.61 19.91
N SER A 216 0.88 -26.85 20.40
CA SER A 216 -0.34 -27.54 20.78
C SER A 216 -0.81 -27.07 22.15
N CYS A 217 -2.02 -26.54 22.24
CA CYS A 217 -2.66 -26.17 23.51
C CYS A 217 -4.17 -26.46 23.45
N PRO A 218 -4.59 -27.67 23.86
CA PRO A 218 -5.99 -28.07 23.83
C PRO A 218 -6.83 -27.18 24.76
N LEU A 219 -8.07 -26.92 24.36
CA LEU A 219 -9.05 -26.27 25.22
C LEU A 219 -9.32 -27.15 26.45
N GLY A 220 -9.11 -26.60 27.64
CA GLY A 220 -9.58 -27.21 28.87
C GLY A 220 -11.12 -27.16 28.95
N PRO A 221 -11.74 -28.06 29.73
CA PRO A 221 -13.18 -28.03 29.95
C PRO A 221 -13.61 -26.68 30.55
N GLN A 222 -14.59 -26.03 29.92
CA GLN A 222 -15.17 -24.77 30.39
C GLN A 222 -16.03 -25.04 31.62
N ASN A 223 -15.43 -24.94 32.81
CA ASN A 223 -16.12 -25.20 34.08
C ASN A 223 -16.88 -23.97 34.62
N THR A 224 -16.72 -22.81 33.99
CA THR A 224 -17.41 -21.58 34.36
C THR A 224 -18.77 -21.51 33.66
N VAL A 225 -19.82 -21.87 34.40
CA VAL A 225 -21.20 -21.50 34.07
C VAL A 225 -21.23 -19.97 33.95
N LEU A 226 -21.52 -19.45 32.76
CA LEU A 226 -21.70 -18.01 32.56
C LEU A 226 -22.77 -17.54 33.53
N ALA A 227 -22.44 -16.54 34.34
CA ALA A 227 -23.41 -15.97 35.27
C ALA A 227 -24.66 -15.57 34.47
N PRO A 228 -25.87 -15.91 34.96
CA PRO A 228 -27.09 -15.52 34.29
C PRO A 228 -27.11 -14.01 34.11
N TYR A 229 -27.61 -13.57 32.95
CA TYR A 229 -27.71 -12.16 32.61
C TYR A 229 -28.45 -11.41 33.73
N PRO A 230 -27.92 -10.30 34.26
CA PRO A 230 -28.53 -9.62 35.38
C PRO A 230 -29.94 -9.12 34.98
N PRO A 231 -30.99 -9.44 35.76
CA PRO A 231 -32.38 -9.12 35.41
C PRO A 231 -32.65 -7.61 35.31
N GLU A 232 -31.78 -6.79 35.90
CA GLU A 232 -31.84 -5.33 35.79
C GLU A 232 -31.40 -4.80 34.43
N ALA A 233 -30.48 -5.50 33.74
CA ALA A 233 -30.04 -5.15 32.40
C ALA A 233 -31.11 -5.56 31.36
N GLU A 234 -31.78 -6.69 31.58
CA GLU A 234 -32.88 -7.17 30.73
C GLU A 234 -34.07 -6.18 30.75
N LYS A 235 -34.46 -5.72 31.95
CA LYS A 235 -35.51 -4.69 32.11
C LYS A 235 -35.13 -3.31 31.56
N ARG A 236 -33.84 -3.02 31.37
CA ARG A 236 -33.35 -1.76 30.80
C ARG A 236 -33.45 -1.80 29.28
N ILE A 237 -33.04 -2.91 28.66
CA ILE A 237 -33.19 -3.16 27.23
C ILE A 237 -34.67 -3.19 26.84
N GLU A 238 -35.52 -3.84 27.66
CA GLU A 238 -36.96 -3.91 27.40
C GLU A 238 -37.62 -2.52 27.45
N ARG A 239 -37.22 -1.66 28.39
CA ARG A 239 -37.68 -0.25 28.47
C ARG A 239 -37.20 0.61 27.30
N GLU A 240 -35.93 0.53 26.94
CA GLU A 240 -35.37 1.27 25.79
C GLU A 240 -36.05 0.85 24.48
N SER A 241 -36.37 -0.44 24.31
CA SER A 241 -37.07 -0.95 23.12
C SER A 241 -38.52 -0.47 22.99
N ILE A 242 -39.15 -0.05 24.09
CA ILE A 242 -40.52 0.47 24.14
C ILE A 242 -40.53 1.97 23.91
N GLU A 243 -39.49 2.69 24.36
CA GLU A 243 -39.35 4.13 24.18
C GLU A 243 -38.98 4.50 22.74
N ASP A 244 -38.17 3.68 22.05
CA ASP A 244 -37.85 3.84 20.61
C ASP A 244 -39.04 3.55 19.66
N ARG A 245 -40.17 3.03 20.17
CA ARG A 245 -41.39 2.77 19.37
C ARG A 245 -42.51 3.80 19.56
N ARG A 246 -42.32 4.83 20.38
CA ARG A 246 -43.27 5.96 20.53
C ARG A 246 -42.79 7.19 19.78
#